data_AF-A0A892IDL5-F1
#
_entry.id   AF-A0A892IDL5-F1
#
_cell.length_a   1.000
_cell.length_b   1.000
_cell.length_c   1.000
_cell.angle_alpha   90.00
_cell.angle_beta   90.00
_cell.angle_gamma   90.00
#
_symmetry.space_group_name_H-M   'P 1'
#
loop_
_entity.id
_entity.type
_entity.pdbx_description
1 polymer ?
#
loop_
_entity_poly.entity_id
_entity_poly.type
_entity_poly.pdbx_seq_one_letter_code
_entity_poly.pdbx_strand_id
1 'polypeptide(L)'
;MVETTAAERTDTHASATRELLALGELADMLRQLGMEAADAPADIARYLNGLNAVARRIRRMAALDARGREAAARHYYAGVIAGACGDDSAIARGVSDDLARQARHADRAVLRCFISVARIGRRHGRTFAAQCGARMFA
;
A
#
# COMPACT_ATOMS: atom_id res chain seq x y z
N MET A 1 37.61 9.14 -13.74
CA MET A 1 36.33 9.61 -14.30
C MET A 1 35.56 8.38 -14.73
N VAL A 2 34.47 8.04 -14.03
CA VAL A 2 33.61 6.90 -14.37
C VAL A 2 32.36 7.48 -15.00
N GLU A 3 32.22 7.28 -16.30
CA GLU A 3 31.01 7.59 -17.05
C GLU A 3 29.91 6.61 -16.63
N THR A 4 28.99 7.09 -15.78
CA THR A 4 27.75 6.36 -15.44
C THR A 4 26.71 6.73 -16.49
N THR A 5 26.73 6.05 -17.64
CA THR A 5 25.86 6.37 -18.78
C THR A 5 24.62 5.49 -18.81
N ALA A 6 23.47 6.15 -18.57
CA ALA A 6 22.13 5.87 -19.08
C ALA A 6 21.42 4.54 -18.75
N ALA A 7 22.09 3.40 -18.61
CA ALA A 7 21.45 2.09 -18.47
C ALA A 7 20.64 1.95 -17.17
N GLU A 8 21.22 2.27 -16.01
CA GLU A 8 20.55 2.17 -14.69
C GLU A 8 19.29 3.05 -14.54
N ARG A 9 19.21 4.16 -15.28
CA ARG A 9 18.05 5.07 -15.22
C ARG A 9 16.84 4.50 -15.97
N THR A 10 17.06 3.65 -16.97
CA THR A 10 15.99 3.06 -17.79
C THR A 10 15.34 1.90 -17.06
N ASP A 11 16.14 1.08 -16.37
CA ASP A 11 15.66 -0.08 -15.59
C ASP A 11 14.83 0.35 -14.37
N THR A 12 15.22 1.44 -13.72
CA THR A 12 14.48 1.99 -12.57
C THR A 12 13.13 2.59 -13.00
N HIS A 13 13.06 3.20 -14.19
CA HIS A 13 11.83 3.78 -14.73
C HIS A 13 10.86 2.69 -15.23
N ALA A 14 11.40 1.62 -15.83
CA ALA A 14 10.63 0.46 -16.25
C ALA A 14 10.09 -0.32 -15.04
N SER A 15 10.88 -0.51 -13.99
CA SER A 15 10.48 -1.14 -12.72
C SER A 15 9.38 -0.36 -11.99
N ALA A 16 9.53 0.96 -11.83
CA ALA A 16 8.52 1.80 -11.20
C ALA A 16 7.20 1.87 -11.99
N THR A 17 7.28 1.74 -13.32
CA THR A 17 6.09 1.62 -14.19
C THR A 17 5.44 0.24 -14.05
N ARG A 18 6.25 -0.82 -13.91
CA ARG A 18 5.80 -2.21 -13.65
C ARG A 18 5.11 -2.38 -12.30
N GLU A 19 5.54 -1.67 -11.27
CA GLU A 19 4.93 -1.78 -9.94
C GLU A 19 3.61 -1.01 -9.80
N LEU A 20 3.46 0.10 -10.53
CA LEU A 20 2.15 0.76 -10.67
C LEU A 20 1.19 -0.07 -11.53
N LEU A 21 1.70 -0.81 -12.51
CA LEU A 21 0.95 -1.85 -13.22
C LEU A 21 0.49 -2.94 -12.26
N ALA A 22 1.31 -3.38 -11.30
CA ALA A 22 0.90 -4.39 -10.30
C ALA A 22 -0.29 -3.94 -9.43
N LEU A 23 -0.43 -2.64 -9.13
CA LEU A 23 -1.63 -2.11 -8.44
C LEU A 23 -2.87 -2.11 -9.35
N GLY A 24 -2.68 -1.86 -10.65
CA GLY A 24 -3.74 -1.96 -11.66
C GLY A 24 -4.17 -3.40 -11.90
N GLU A 25 -3.22 -4.32 -12.05
CA GLU A 25 -3.44 -5.76 -12.21
C GLU A 25 -4.10 -6.36 -10.96
N LEU A 26 -3.69 -5.95 -9.75
CA LEU A 26 -4.36 -6.33 -8.53
C LEU A 26 -5.81 -5.82 -8.51
N ALA A 27 -6.06 -4.59 -8.98
CA ALA A 27 -7.42 -4.06 -9.08
C ALA A 27 -8.27 -4.79 -10.12
N ASP A 28 -7.68 -5.20 -11.23
CA ASP A 28 -8.34 -5.95 -12.30
C ASP A 28 -8.63 -7.40 -11.90
N MET A 29 -7.67 -8.07 -11.26
CA MET A 29 -7.86 -9.41 -10.67
C MET A 29 -8.95 -9.41 -9.59
N LEU A 30 -8.93 -8.41 -8.68
CA LEU A 30 -9.97 -8.27 -7.66
C LEU A 30 -11.34 -7.96 -8.27
N ARG A 31 -11.40 -7.24 -9.39
CA ARG A 31 -12.65 -7.01 -10.15
C ARG A 31 -13.16 -8.30 -10.76
N GLN A 32 -12.30 -9.10 -11.39
CA GLN A 32 -12.68 -10.40 -11.97
C GLN A 32 -13.18 -11.37 -10.91
N LEU A 33 -12.50 -11.47 -9.76
CA LEU A 33 -12.95 -12.27 -8.62
C LEU A 33 -14.31 -11.80 -8.08
N GLY A 34 -14.58 -10.50 -8.10
CA GLY A 34 -15.85 -9.92 -7.66
C GLY A 34 -17.01 -10.11 -8.65
N MET A 35 -16.72 -10.37 -9.93
CA MET A 35 -17.74 -10.68 -10.95
C MET A 35 -18.17 -12.14 -10.91
N GLU A 36 -17.32 -13.05 -10.43
CA GLU A 36 -17.62 -14.48 -10.29
C GLU A 36 -18.26 -14.85 -8.95
N ALA A 37 -18.14 -13.99 -7.94
CA ALA A 37 -18.75 -14.18 -6.64
C ALA A 37 -20.17 -13.59 -6.61
N ALA A 38 -21.18 -14.41 -6.94
CA ALA A 38 -22.60 -14.05 -6.77
C ALA A 38 -22.98 -13.64 -5.33
N ASP A 39 -22.13 -14.00 -4.35
CA ASP A 39 -22.23 -13.69 -2.92
C ASP A 39 -21.02 -12.85 -2.41
N ALA A 40 -20.45 -11.97 -3.24
CA ALA A 40 -19.29 -11.16 -2.86
C ALA A 40 -19.58 -10.33 -1.59
N PRO A 41 -18.99 -10.67 -0.42
CA PRO A 41 -19.47 -10.11 0.84
C PRO A 41 -19.15 -8.62 0.93
N ALA A 42 -17.97 -8.18 0.50
CA ALA A 42 -17.56 -6.77 0.56
C ALA A 42 -17.94 -6.01 -0.72
N ASP A 43 -18.34 -4.74 -0.59
CA ASP A 43 -18.40 -3.82 -1.73
C ASP A 43 -16.97 -3.60 -2.27
N ILE A 44 -16.55 -4.51 -3.15
CA ILE A 44 -15.23 -4.54 -3.77
C ILE A 44 -14.99 -3.23 -4.52
N ALA A 45 -16.02 -2.63 -5.12
CA ALA A 45 -15.90 -1.35 -5.80
C ALA A 45 -15.48 -0.22 -4.84
N ARG A 46 -16.05 -0.18 -3.63
CA ARG A 46 -15.63 0.78 -2.58
C ARG A 46 -14.19 0.55 -2.12
N TYR A 47 -13.75 -0.70 -2.00
CA TYR A 47 -12.36 -1.02 -1.66
C TYR A 47 -11.38 -0.59 -2.76
N LEU A 48 -11.69 -0.90 -4.01
CA LEU A 48 -10.91 -0.50 -5.19
C LEU A 48 -10.84 1.02 -5.37
N ASN A 49 -11.94 1.73 -5.12
CA ASN A 49 -11.97 3.20 -5.14
C ASN A 49 -11.07 3.80 -4.06
N GLY A 50 -11.05 3.20 -2.86
CA GLY A 50 -10.14 3.57 -1.78
C GLY A 50 -8.68 3.40 -2.16
N LEU A 51 -8.32 2.26 -2.77
CA LEU A 51 -6.97 1.98 -3.27
C LEU A 51 -6.54 2.98 -4.36
N ASN A 52 -7.41 3.26 -5.33
CA ASN A 52 -7.16 4.24 -6.39
C ASN A 52 -6.95 5.66 -5.84
N ALA A 53 -7.70 6.05 -4.80
CA ALA A 53 -7.51 7.33 -4.13
C ALA A 53 -6.14 7.42 -3.44
N VAL A 54 -5.70 6.35 -2.77
CA VAL A 54 -4.39 6.28 -2.12
C VAL A 54 -3.26 6.29 -3.16
N ALA A 55 -3.38 5.52 -4.24
CA ALA A 55 -2.39 5.51 -5.33
C ALA A 55 -2.23 6.90 -5.97
N ARG A 56 -3.33 7.64 -6.19
CA ARG A 56 -3.27 9.03 -6.65
C ARG A 56 -2.61 9.96 -5.62
N ARG A 57 -2.89 9.77 -4.33
CA ARG A 57 -2.28 10.55 -3.25
C ARG A 57 -0.77 10.34 -3.19
N ILE A 58 -0.29 9.10 -3.24
CA ILE A 58 1.13 8.76 -3.24
C ILE A 58 1.83 9.37 -4.45
N ARG A 59 1.24 9.24 -5.65
CA ARG A 59 1.79 9.85 -6.88
C ARG A 59 1.96 11.36 -6.80
N ARG A 60 1.11 12.06 -6.03
CA ARG A 60 1.17 13.52 -5.84
C ARG A 60 2.09 13.97 -4.70
N MET A 61 2.70 13.05 -3.94
CA MET A 61 3.64 13.42 -2.89
C MET A 61 4.97 13.87 -3.51
N ALA A 62 5.17 15.18 -3.59
CA ALA A 62 6.36 15.79 -4.20
C ALA A 62 7.69 15.39 -3.53
N ALA A 63 7.64 15.01 -2.25
CA ALA A 63 8.82 14.55 -1.51
C ALA A 63 9.29 13.13 -1.88
N LEU A 64 8.55 12.41 -2.73
CA LEU A 64 8.86 11.02 -3.09
C LEU A 64 9.31 10.92 -4.55
N ASP A 65 10.48 10.33 -4.75
CA ASP A 65 10.92 9.80 -6.04
C ASP A 65 10.21 8.45 -6.34
N ALA A 66 10.61 7.77 -7.41
CA ALA A 66 9.97 6.51 -7.81
C ALA A 66 10.07 5.44 -6.71
N ARG A 67 11.27 5.23 -6.13
CA ARG A 67 11.49 4.27 -5.05
C ARG A 67 10.79 4.68 -3.75
N GLY A 68 10.73 5.98 -3.45
CA GLY A 68 10.00 6.52 -2.32
C GLY A 68 8.49 6.31 -2.44
N ARG A 69 7.92 6.35 -3.65
CA ARG A 69 6.49 6.05 -3.88
C ARG A 69 6.19 4.58 -3.66
N GLU A 70 7.07 3.70 -4.10
CA GLU A 70 6.97 2.26 -3.83
C GLU A 70 7.05 1.98 -2.32
N ALA A 71 8.06 2.53 -1.64
CA ALA A 71 8.18 2.42 -0.19
C ALA A 71 6.92 2.97 0.52
N ALA A 72 6.35 4.07 0.06
CA ALA A 72 5.08 4.58 0.58
C ALA A 72 3.91 3.61 0.36
N ALA A 73 3.85 2.92 -0.78
CA ALA A 73 2.85 1.88 -1.01
C ALA A 73 3.04 0.70 -0.04
N ARG A 74 4.28 0.25 0.19
CA ARG A 74 4.61 -0.78 1.18
C ARG A 74 4.19 -0.35 2.60
N HIS A 75 4.47 0.88 2.99
CA HIS A 75 4.03 1.46 4.27
C HIS A 75 2.50 1.51 4.40
N TYR A 76 1.77 1.81 3.31
CA TYR A 76 0.32 1.73 3.30
C TYR A 76 -0.17 0.29 3.55
N TYR A 77 0.34 -0.69 2.81
CA TYR A 77 -0.06 -2.11 2.96
C TYR A 77 0.26 -2.67 4.33
N ALA A 78 1.44 -2.38 4.84
CA ALA A 78 1.84 -2.67 6.20
C ALA A 78 0.84 -2.09 7.22
N GLY A 79 0.40 -0.84 7.02
CA GLY A 79 -0.68 -0.24 7.80
C GLY A 79 -1.98 -1.03 7.72
N VAL A 80 -2.42 -1.44 6.52
CA VAL A 80 -3.63 -2.26 6.32
C VAL A 80 -3.56 -3.58 7.09
N ILE A 81 -2.46 -4.30 6.96
CA ILE A 81 -2.25 -5.60 7.63
C ILE A 81 -2.29 -5.40 9.15
N ALA A 82 -1.51 -4.44 9.69
CA ALA A 82 -1.50 -4.17 11.12
C ALA A 82 -2.89 -3.76 11.65
N GLY A 83 -3.62 -2.94 10.89
CA GLY A 83 -4.98 -2.53 11.24
C GLY A 83 -6.00 -3.68 11.22
N ALA A 84 -5.86 -4.63 10.29
CA ALA A 84 -6.75 -5.77 10.17
C ALA A 84 -6.47 -6.85 11.23
N CYS A 85 -5.19 -7.10 11.55
CA CYS A 85 -4.78 -8.10 12.55
C CYS A 85 -4.89 -7.59 14.00
N GLY A 86 -5.04 -6.28 14.20
CA GLY A 86 -5.02 -5.65 15.52
C GLY A 86 -3.59 -5.30 15.96
N ASP A 87 -3.45 -4.14 16.63
CA ASP A 87 -2.14 -3.55 16.96
C ASP A 87 -1.30 -4.46 17.89
N ASP A 88 -1.93 -5.34 18.66
CA ASP A 88 -1.27 -6.29 19.57
C ASP A 88 -0.83 -7.60 18.93
N SER A 89 -1.21 -7.86 17.68
CA SER A 89 -0.86 -9.10 16.99
C SER A 89 0.64 -9.17 16.68
N ALA A 90 1.19 -10.39 16.70
CA ALA A 90 2.57 -10.63 16.29
C ALA A 90 2.86 -10.13 14.87
N ILE A 91 1.87 -10.23 13.98
CA ILE A 91 1.94 -9.71 12.61
C ILE A 91 2.07 -8.18 12.61
N ALA A 92 1.21 -7.47 13.35
CA ALA A 92 1.27 -6.01 13.44
C ALA A 92 2.60 -5.50 14.00
N ARG A 93 3.15 -6.20 15.01
CA ARG A 93 4.47 -5.90 15.58
C ARG A 93 5.59 -6.13 14.56
N GLY A 94 5.64 -7.29 13.92
CA GLY A 94 6.65 -7.61 12.91
C GLY A 94 6.63 -6.66 11.73
N VAL A 95 5.44 -6.30 11.25
CA VAL A 95 5.26 -5.30 10.19
C VAL A 95 5.75 -3.91 10.65
N SER A 96 5.42 -3.50 11.87
CA SER A 96 5.87 -2.22 12.41
C SER A 96 7.39 -2.15 12.55
N ASP A 97 8.04 -3.25 12.98
CA ASP A 97 9.49 -3.34 13.11
C ASP A 97 10.22 -3.30 11.77
N ASP A 98 9.68 -3.97 10.75
CA ASP A 98 10.22 -3.93 9.39
C ASP A 98 10.11 -2.51 8.79
N LEU A 99 8.95 -1.87 8.95
CA LEU A 99 8.76 -0.47 8.54
C LEU A 99 9.69 0.48 9.29
N ALA A 100 9.85 0.30 10.60
CA ALA A 100 10.73 1.13 11.42
C ALA A 100 12.18 1.01 10.96
N ARG A 101 12.62 -0.19 10.55
CA ARG A 101 13.94 -0.46 9.99
C ARG A 101 14.15 0.25 8.65
N GLN A 102 13.18 0.15 7.75
CA GLN A 102 13.22 0.82 6.43
C GLN A 102 13.21 2.35 6.55
N ALA A 103 12.55 2.87 7.58
CA ALA A 103 12.43 4.30 7.85
C ALA A 103 13.67 4.96 8.49
N ARG A 104 14.65 4.18 9.02
CA ARG A 104 15.81 4.73 9.76
C ARG A 104 16.71 5.66 8.96
N HIS A 105 16.72 5.49 7.64
CA HIS A 105 17.58 6.25 6.73
C HIS A 105 16.80 7.25 5.87
N ALA A 106 15.49 7.39 6.10
CA ALA A 106 14.65 8.30 5.35
C ALA A 106 14.78 9.74 5.86
N ASP A 107 14.79 10.70 4.94
CA ASP A 107 14.66 12.11 5.31
C ASP A 107 13.30 12.38 5.98
N ARG A 108 13.23 13.44 6.79
CA ARG A 108 12.06 13.83 7.58
C ARG A 108 10.82 14.07 6.72
N ALA A 109 10.96 14.60 5.51
CA ALA A 109 9.83 14.80 4.60
C ALA A 109 9.27 13.46 4.08
N VAL A 110 10.15 12.52 3.75
CA VAL A 110 9.81 11.16 3.31
C VAL A 110 9.16 10.38 4.46
N LEU A 111 9.72 10.47 5.67
CA LEU A 111 9.19 9.83 6.86
C LEU A 111 7.75 10.30 7.17
N ARG A 112 7.46 11.59 7.01
CA ARG A 112 6.09 12.12 7.17
C ARG A 112 5.13 11.52 6.14
N CYS A 113 5.58 11.32 4.90
CA CYS A 113 4.79 10.66 3.87
C CYS A 113 4.47 9.23 4.28
N PHE A 114 5.47 8.46 4.72
CA PHE A 114 5.33 7.06 5.17
C PHE A 114 4.37 6.93 6.35
N ILE A 115 4.52 7.78 7.37
CA ILE A 115 3.61 7.80 8.52
C ILE A 115 2.18 8.13 8.08
N SER A 116 2.01 9.11 7.17
CA SER A 116 0.69 9.50 6.68
C SER A 116 -0.03 8.34 5.97
N VAL A 117 0.65 7.65 5.07
CA VAL A 117 0.05 6.55 4.31
C VAL A 117 -0.15 5.30 5.16
N ALA A 118 0.75 4.99 6.09
CA ALA A 118 0.58 3.89 7.04
C ALA A 118 -0.64 4.10 7.96
N ARG A 119 -0.91 5.34 8.39
CA ARG A 119 -2.13 5.68 9.16
C ARG A 119 -3.41 5.48 8.35
N ILE A 120 -3.39 5.88 7.08
CA ILE A 120 -4.53 5.65 6.17
C ILE A 120 -4.76 4.14 6.02
N GLY A 121 -3.68 3.38 5.75
CA GLY A 121 -3.73 1.92 5.67
C GLY A 121 -4.33 1.29 6.92
N ARG A 122 -3.86 1.69 8.12
CA ARG A 122 -4.38 1.18 9.40
C ARG A 122 -5.88 1.41 9.56
N ARG A 123 -6.37 2.59 9.20
CA ARG A 123 -7.81 2.88 9.23
C ARG A 123 -8.60 1.98 8.28
N HIS A 124 -8.07 1.74 7.08
CA HIS A 124 -8.69 0.83 6.11
C HIS A 124 -8.72 -0.61 6.63
N GLY A 125 -7.60 -1.11 7.17
CA GLY A 125 -7.51 -2.44 7.76
C GLY A 125 -8.51 -2.66 8.90
N ARG A 126 -8.64 -1.68 9.81
CA ARG A 126 -9.63 -1.75 10.90
C ARG A 126 -11.07 -1.75 10.38
N THR A 127 -11.36 -0.92 9.38
CA THR A 127 -12.69 -0.89 8.75
C THR A 127 -13.01 -2.24 8.11
N PHE A 128 -12.04 -2.84 7.41
CA PHE A 128 -12.19 -4.15 6.80
C PHE A 128 -12.44 -5.24 7.86
N ALA A 129 -11.61 -5.30 8.91
CA ALA A 129 -11.79 -6.27 9.99
C ALA A 129 -13.14 -6.11 10.71
N ALA A 130 -13.60 -4.88 10.96
CA ALA A 130 -14.91 -4.62 11.54
C ALA A 130 -16.07 -5.10 10.65
N GLN A 131 -15.95 -4.91 9.33
CA GLN A 131 -16.94 -5.42 8.37
C GLN A 131 -16.97 -6.94 8.31
N CYS A 132 -15.81 -7.60 8.36
CA CYS A 132 -15.72 -9.06 8.44
C CYS A 132 -16.29 -9.59 9.76
N GLY A 133 -15.96 -8.94 10.88
CA GLY A 133 -16.48 -9.29 12.21
C GLY A 133 -18.00 -9.16 12.30
N ALA A 134 -18.57 -8.03 11.87
CA ALA A 134 -20.02 -7.82 11.85
C ALA A 134 -20.77 -8.88 11.01
N ARG A 135 -20.12 -9.45 10.00
CA ARG A 135 -20.69 -10.51 9.16
C ARG A 135 -20.57 -11.92 9.73
N MET A 136 -19.62 -12.16 10.62
CA MET A 136 -19.54 -13.46 11.33
C MET A 136 -20.62 -13.60 12.40
N PHE A 137 -21.22 -12.49 12.83
CA PHE A 137 -22.27 -12.44 13.85
C PHE A 137 -23.63 -11.99 13.30
N ALA A 138 -23.78 -11.89 11.97
CA ALA A 138 -25.04 -11.61 11.27
C ALA A 138 -25.61 -12.91 10.70
#